data_AF-A0A661F9C1-F1
#
_entry.id   AF-A0A661F9C1-F1
#
_cell.length_a   1.000
_cell.length_b   1.000
_cell.length_c   1.000
_cell.angle_alpha   90.00
_cell.angle_beta   90.00
_cell.angle_gamma   90.00
#
_symmetry.space_group_name_H-M   'P 1'
#
loop_
_entity.id
_entity.type
_entity.pdbx_description
1 polymer ?
#
loop_
_entity_poly.entity_id
_entity_poly.type
_entity_poly.pdbx_seq_one_letter_code
_entity_poly.pdbx_strand_id
1 'polypeptide(L)'
;MEKTMIKKILPIVCTLFFVACSPSEQKQVETEPQVEIKKDDPLINGRWYKQSQVDLGKGVFKESCAKCHGSNGQSVFGWKERLADGSFPPPPLDGSAHSWHHPLSLLVGTVKAGGIARGGKMPPFKDHLSEEEIISVVAYFQNFWRDEIYQAWIQRGGLN
;
A
#
# COMPACT_ATOMS: atom_id res chain seq x y z
N MET A 1 -2.45 89.40 -18.40
CA MET A 1 -1.39 89.70 -17.42
C MET A 1 -1.70 88.94 -16.15
N GLU A 2 -1.26 87.69 -16.07
CA GLU A 2 -1.53 86.80 -14.94
C GLU A 2 -0.63 87.18 -13.76
N LYS A 3 -1.25 87.39 -12.59
CA LYS A 3 -0.58 87.73 -11.32
C LYS A 3 -0.46 86.47 -10.44
N THR A 4 0.78 86.01 -10.28
CA THR A 4 1.50 85.84 -9.01
C THR A 4 0.73 85.36 -7.75
N MET A 5 1.04 84.10 -7.36
CA MET A 5 1.52 83.67 -6.02
C MET A 5 0.57 83.48 -4.81
N ILE A 6 0.63 82.23 -4.30
CA ILE A 6 1.08 81.83 -2.94
C ILE A 6 0.08 81.69 -1.76
N LYS A 7 0.31 80.57 -1.03
CA LYS A 7 -0.02 80.21 0.37
C LYS A 7 -1.50 79.83 0.58
N LYS A 8 -1.87 78.79 1.35
CA LYS A 8 -1.28 78.26 2.60
C LYS A 8 -2.12 77.06 3.09
N ILE A 9 -1.53 76.25 3.99
CA ILE A 9 -2.15 75.50 5.11
C ILE A 9 -2.63 74.05 4.85
N LEU A 10 -1.91 73.15 5.53
CA LEU A 10 -2.23 71.76 5.89
C LEU A 10 -3.27 71.75 7.05
N PRO A 11 -4.15 70.74 7.18
CA PRO A 11 -3.88 69.74 8.22
C PRO A 11 -4.34 68.29 7.89
N ILE A 12 -3.48 67.35 8.31
CA ILE A 12 -3.81 66.15 9.10
C ILE A 12 -4.96 65.27 8.58
N VAL A 13 -4.59 64.20 7.86
CA VAL A 13 -5.45 63.02 7.69
C VAL A 13 -4.85 61.87 8.49
N CYS A 14 -5.56 61.53 9.57
CA CYS A 14 -5.34 60.38 10.42
C CYS A 14 -5.57 59.10 9.58
N THR A 15 -4.49 58.47 9.12
CA THR A 15 -4.59 57.26 8.29
C THR A 15 -4.48 56.04 9.19
N LEU A 16 -5.60 55.32 9.31
CA LEU A 16 -5.75 54.05 9.99
C LEU A 16 -4.72 53.03 9.46
N PHE A 17 -3.81 52.60 10.33
CA PHE A 17 -2.95 51.46 10.08
C PHE A 17 -3.78 50.16 10.16
N PHE A 18 -4.24 49.67 9.01
CA PHE A 18 -4.55 48.25 8.85
C PHE A 18 -3.23 47.52 8.55
N VAL A 19 -2.61 46.95 9.58
CA VAL A 19 -1.48 46.03 9.39
C VAL A 19 -2.03 44.64 9.08
N ALA A 20 -1.51 44.11 7.98
CA ALA A 20 -1.97 42.94 7.26
C ALA A 20 -1.86 41.63 8.05
N CYS A 21 -2.85 40.76 7.85
CA CYS A 21 -2.78 39.35 8.21
C CYS A 21 -1.93 38.63 7.14
N SER A 22 -0.77 38.10 7.52
CA SER A 22 0.07 37.31 6.63
C SER A 22 -0.67 36.01 6.23
N PRO A 23 -0.75 35.66 4.94
CA PRO A 23 -1.15 34.32 4.56
C PRO A 23 0.03 33.37 4.89
N SER A 24 -0.21 32.43 5.80
CA SER A 24 0.69 31.32 6.06
C SER A 24 0.89 30.51 4.78
N GLU A 25 2.11 30.51 4.23
CA GLU A 25 2.52 29.62 3.16
C GLU A 25 2.29 28.16 3.59
N GLN A 26 1.37 27.47 2.91
CA GLN A 26 1.23 26.03 3.04
C GLN A 26 2.43 25.38 2.34
N LYS A 27 3.40 24.98 3.15
CA LYS A 27 4.51 24.11 2.75
C LYS A 27 3.91 22.80 2.23
N GLN A 28 3.99 22.58 0.92
CA GLN A 28 3.60 21.31 0.33
C GLN A 28 4.53 20.23 0.88
N VAL A 29 3.94 19.27 1.58
CA VAL A 29 4.61 18.05 2.01
C VAL A 29 4.80 17.22 0.74
N GLU A 30 6.05 17.13 0.27
CA GLU A 30 6.45 16.18 -0.76
C GLU A 30 6.23 14.77 -0.21
N THR A 31 5.09 14.19 -0.54
CA THR A 31 4.80 12.79 -0.24
C THR A 31 5.66 11.92 -1.14
N GLU A 32 6.42 11.03 -0.50
CA GLU A 32 7.05 9.81 -1.03
C GLU A 32 6.26 9.20 -2.20
N PRO A 33 6.88 8.58 -3.23
CA PRO A 33 6.17 8.12 -4.42
C PRO A 33 5.18 7.00 -4.05
N GLN A 34 3.96 7.40 -3.70
CA GLN A 34 2.84 6.51 -3.49
C GLN A 34 2.41 6.03 -4.87
N VAL A 35 2.58 4.74 -5.15
CA VAL A 35 2.02 4.11 -6.35
C VAL A 35 0.50 4.21 -6.24
N GLU A 36 -0.08 5.23 -6.86
CA GLU A 36 -1.52 5.46 -6.83
C GLU A 36 -2.22 4.35 -7.63
N ILE A 37 -3.11 3.60 -6.96
CA ILE A 37 -3.94 2.60 -7.62
C ILE A 37 -4.98 3.32 -8.46
N LYS A 38 -4.77 3.33 -9.77
CA LYS A 38 -5.69 4.02 -10.69
C LYS A 38 -7.00 3.25 -10.77
N LYS A 39 -8.10 3.96 -10.51
CA LYS A 39 -9.46 3.37 -10.48
C LYS A 39 -9.90 2.83 -11.84
N ASP A 40 -9.38 3.37 -12.92
CA ASP A 40 -9.67 3.04 -14.31
C ASP A 40 -8.71 2.01 -14.92
N ASP A 41 -7.65 1.58 -14.20
CA ASP A 41 -6.77 0.52 -14.69
C ASP A 41 -7.56 -0.77 -14.97
N PRO A 42 -7.28 -1.44 -16.11
CA PRO A 42 -7.93 -2.70 -16.42
C PRO A 42 -7.45 -3.82 -15.49
N LEU A 43 -8.32 -4.80 -15.29
CA LEU A 43 -7.97 -6.07 -14.66
C LEU A 43 -7.01 -6.88 -15.55
N ILE A 44 -6.08 -7.59 -14.93
CA ILE A 44 -5.10 -8.43 -15.65
C ILE A 44 -5.75 -9.77 -16.02
N ASN A 45 -5.92 -10.10 -17.30
CA ASN A 45 -6.29 -11.45 -17.76
C ASN A 45 -7.46 -12.12 -17.00
N GLY A 46 -8.52 -11.36 -16.68
CA GLY A 46 -9.68 -11.87 -15.93
C GLY A 46 -9.42 -12.11 -14.43
N ARG A 47 -8.31 -11.59 -13.91
CA ARG A 47 -7.95 -11.65 -12.49
C ARG A 47 -8.59 -10.48 -11.75
N TRP A 48 -8.82 -10.63 -10.44
CA TRP A 48 -9.52 -9.62 -9.63
C TRP A 48 -8.72 -8.34 -9.39
N TYR A 49 -7.42 -8.35 -9.68
CA TYR A 49 -6.50 -7.25 -9.43
C TYR A 49 -5.98 -6.58 -10.71
N LYS A 50 -5.45 -5.38 -10.53
CA LYS A 50 -4.87 -4.49 -11.54
C LYS A 50 -3.36 -4.49 -11.50
N GLN A 51 -2.72 -3.99 -12.57
CA GLN A 51 -1.26 -3.85 -12.61
C GLN A 51 -0.72 -2.93 -11.51
N SER A 52 -1.39 -1.81 -11.24
CA SER A 52 -1.01 -0.92 -10.14
C SER A 52 -0.99 -1.62 -8.77
N GLN A 53 -1.91 -2.56 -8.52
CA GLN A 53 -1.92 -3.35 -7.27
C GLN A 53 -0.76 -4.36 -7.23
N VAL A 54 -0.42 -4.96 -8.37
CA VAL A 54 0.76 -5.83 -8.46
C VAL A 54 2.04 -5.03 -8.21
N ASP A 55 2.13 -3.81 -8.75
CA ASP A 55 3.32 -2.95 -8.60
C ASP A 55 3.48 -2.43 -7.18
N LEU A 56 2.40 -1.94 -6.56
CA LEU A 56 2.39 -1.57 -5.14
C LEU A 56 2.73 -2.78 -4.26
N GLY A 57 2.05 -3.89 -4.48
CA GLY A 57 2.24 -5.13 -3.75
C GLY A 57 3.66 -5.67 -3.85
N LYS A 58 4.31 -5.54 -5.01
CA LYS A 58 5.72 -5.92 -5.21
C LYS A 58 6.66 -5.15 -4.28
N GLY A 59 6.47 -3.83 -4.17
CA GLY A 59 7.26 -2.99 -3.28
C GLY A 59 7.11 -3.42 -1.83
N VAL A 60 5.86 -3.52 -1.36
CA VAL A 60 5.55 -3.94 0.01
C VAL A 60 6.06 -5.35 0.31
N PHE A 61 5.85 -6.29 -0.62
CA PHE A 61 6.25 -7.68 -0.46
C PHE A 61 7.78 -7.80 -0.34
N LYS A 62 8.52 -7.05 -1.15
CA LYS A 62 9.99 -7.04 -1.10
C LYS A 62 10.49 -6.60 0.28
N GLU A 63 9.94 -5.53 0.84
CA GLU A 63 10.40 -4.97 2.11
C GLU A 63 9.89 -5.76 3.32
N SER A 64 8.69 -6.34 3.25
CA SER A 64 8.00 -6.92 4.42
C SER A 64 7.91 -8.45 4.43
N CYS A 65 7.92 -9.10 3.27
CA CYS A 65 7.53 -10.52 3.14
C CYS A 65 8.66 -11.40 2.59
N ALA A 66 9.44 -10.87 1.65
CA ALA A 66 10.40 -11.63 0.86
C ALA A 66 11.54 -12.24 1.69
N LYS A 67 11.88 -11.65 2.83
CA LYS A 67 12.91 -12.19 3.75
C LYS A 67 12.58 -13.62 4.19
N CYS A 68 11.30 -13.95 4.32
CA CYS A 68 10.84 -15.27 4.74
C CYS A 68 10.27 -16.07 3.55
N HIS A 69 9.44 -15.44 2.72
CA HIS A 69 8.72 -16.15 1.64
C HIS A 69 9.46 -16.17 0.30
N GLY A 70 10.66 -15.58 0.18
CA GLY A 70 11.37 -15.43 -1.09
C GLY A 70 10.75 -14.36 -1.99
N SER A 71 11.49 -13.83 -2.97
CA SER A 71 11.08 -12.65 -3.76
C SER A 71 9.72 -12.76 -4.47
N ASN A 72 9.32 -13.96 -4.86
CA ASN A 72 8.09 -14.25 -5.60
C ASN A 72 7.11 -15.08 -4.76
N GLY A 73 7.38 -15.26 -3.46
CA GLY A 73 6.60 -16.15 -2.61
C GLY A 73 6.93 -17.64 -2.77
N GLN A 74 8.03 -18.02 -3.42
CA GLN A 74 8.42 -19.42 -3.65
C GLN A 74 8.89 -20.17 -2.39
N SER A 75 9.18 -19.44 -1.31
CA SER A 75 9.78 -19.93 -0.08
C SER A 75 11.14 -20.63 -0.27
N VAL A 76 11.55 -21.43 0.71
CA VAL A 76 12.77 -22.25 0.73
C VAL A 76 12.47 -23.70 0.33
N PHE A 77 13.49 -24.43 -0.13
CA PHE A 77 13.41 -25.87 -0.33
C PHE A 77 13.10 -26.59 1.00
N GLY A 78 12.37 -27.71 0.93
CA GLY A 78 12.05 -28.49 2.13
C GLY A 78 11.06 -27.80 3.09
N TRP A 79 10.22 -26.87 2.63
CA TRP A 79 9.25 -26.15 3.49
C TRP A 79 8.26 -27.06 4.27
N LYS A 80 8.15 -28.33 3.87
CA LYS A 80 7.35 -29.36 4.55
C LYS A 80 8.11 -30.10 5.65
N GLU A 81 9.40 -29.81 5.85
CA GLU A 81 10.23 -30.40 6.88
C GLU A 81 10.29 -29.47 8.09
N ARG A 82 10.32 -30.05 9.29
CA ARG A 82 10.46 -29.26 10.52
C ARG A 82 11.89 -28.79 10.67
N LEU A 83 12.05 -27.54 11.11
CA LEU A 83 13.31 -26.99 11.57
C LEU A 83 13.74 -27.64 12.88
N ALA A 84 14.99 -27.39 13.29
CA ALA A 84 15.54 -27.93 14.54
C ALA A 84 14.74 -27.53 15.79
N ASP A 85 14.06 -26.38 15.75
CA ASP A 85 13.17 -25.90 16.82
C ASP A 85 11.73 -26.46 16.72
N GLY A 86 11.48 -27.40 15.81
CA GLY A 86 10.20 -28.06 15.60
C GLY A 86 9.19 -27.26 14.75
N SER A 87 9.48 -26.00 14.41
CA SER A 87 8.60 -25.19 13.55
C SER A 87 8.71 -25.55 12.07
N PHE A 88 7.68 -25.23 11.27
CA PHE A 88 7.79 -25.31 9.81
C PHE A 88 8.33 -24.00 9.24
N PRO A 89 9.11 -24.06 8.14
CA PRO A 89 9.40 -22.89 7.32
C PRO A 89 8.13 -22.20 6.82
N PRO A 90 8.20 -20.91 6.43
CA PRO A 90 7.09 -20.24 5.77
C PRO A 90 6.64 -21.04 4.53
N PRO A 91 5.33 -21.25 4.29
CA PRO A 91 4.89 -21.96 3.10
C PRO A 91 5.08 -21.09 1.84
N PRO A 92 5.25 -21.71 0.65
CA PRO A 92 5.13 -21.01 -0.61
C PRO A 92 3.75 -20.36 -0.78
N LEU A 93 3.74 -19.17 -1.36
CA LEU A 93 2.58 -18.35 -1.68
C LEU A 93 2.34 -18.25 -3.20
N ASP A 94 3.31 -18.64 -4.02
CA ASP A 94 3.32 -18.57 -5.50
C ASP A 94 2.37 -19.56 -6.21
N GLY A 95 1.54 -20.29 -5.45
CA GLY A 95 0.57 -21.24 -5.98
C GLY A 95 1.08 -22.70 -5.99
N SER A 96 2.34 -22.94 -5.61
CA SER A 96 2.92 -24.29 -5.47
C SER A 96 2.54 -25.03 -4.18
N ALA A 97 1.94 -24.32 -3.21
CA ALA A 97 1.45 -24.87 -1.95
C ALA A 97 -0.06 -24.64 -1.79
N HIS A 98 -0.56 -24.53 -0.56
CA HIS A 98 -2.00 -24.59 -0.26
C HIS A 98 -2.71 -23.21 -0.18
N SER A 99 -2.03 -22.11 -0.49
CA SER A 99 -2.61 -20.76 -0.39
C SER A 99 -3.88 -20.59 -1.21
N TRP A 100 -3.97 -21.23 -2.38
CA TRP A 100 -5.15 -21.21 -3.27
C TRP A 100 -6.36 -22.00 -2.75
N HIS A 101 -6.27 -22.65 -1.58
CA HIS A 101 -7.46 -23.21 -0.91
C HIS A 101 -8.20 -22.17 -0.05
N HIS A 102 -7.67 -20.96 0.11
CA HIS A 102 -8.24 -19.93 0.98
C HIS A 102 -8.81 -18.76 0.16
N PRO A 103 -10.02 -18.26 0.49
CA PRO A 103 -10.56 -17.05 -0.14
C PRO A 103 -9.72 -15.82 0.19
N LEU A 104 -9.85 -14.79 -0.63
CA LEU A 104 -9.16 -13.51 -0.54
C LEU A 104 -9.31 -12.91 0.87
N SER A 105 -10.51 -12.95 1.42
CA SER A 105 -10.83 -12.49 2.77
C SER A 105 -9.96 -13.14 3.85
N LEU A 106 -9.74 -14.46 3.77
CA LEU A 106 -8.85 -15.18 4.70
C LEU A 106 -7.37 -14.92 4.44
N LEU A 107 -6.96 -14.74 3.18
CA LEU A 107 -5.57 -14.37 2.86
C LEU A 107 -5.23 -12.99 3.45
N VAL A 108 -6.08 -12.00 3.22
CA VAL A 108 -5.98 -10.65 3.79
C VAL A 108 -6.00 -10.71 5.32
N GLY A 109 -6.93 -11.47 5.91
CA GLY A 109 -7.03 -11.64 7.36
C GLY A 109 -5.77 -12.29 7.98
N THR A 110 -5.14 -13.21 7.24
CA THR A 110 -3.88 -13.85 7.67
C THR A 110 -2.72 -12.84 7.68
N VAL A 111 -2.60 -12.00 6.66
CA VAL A 111 -1.59 -10.93 6.64
C VAL A 111 -1.81 -9.95 7.79
N LYS A 112 -3.05 -9.52 8.03
CA LYS A 112 -3.40 -8.62 9.14
C LYS A 112 -3.02 -9.19 10.50
N ALA A 113 -3.44 -10.43 10.77
CA ALA A 113 -3.31 -11.05 12.09
C ALA A 113 -1.96 -11.73 12.33
N GLY A 114 -1.22 -12.05 11.27
CA GLY A 114 -0.02 -12.88 11.35
C GLY A 114 -0.30 -14.32 11.79
N GLY A 115 0.78 -15.06 12.02
CA GLY A 115 0.80 -16.44 12.47
C GLY A 115 1.15 -16.62 13.94
N ILE A 116 1.73 -15.62 14.62
CA ILE A 116 2.25 -15.76 16.00
C ILE A 116 1.17 -16.24 16.98
N ALA A 117 -0.01 -15.61 16.96
CA ALA A 117 -1.12 -16.01 17.84
C ALA A 117 -1.65 -17.44 17.59
N ARG A 118 -1.23 -18.07 16.49
CA ARG A 118 -1.59 -19.44 16.09
C ARG A 118 -0.38 -20.41 16.14
N GLY A 119 0.70 -20.03 16.82
CA GLY A 119 1.91 -20.85 16.97
C GLY A 119 2.88 -20.78 15.79
N GLY A 120 2.65 -19.89 14.83
CA GLY A 120 3.58 -19.59 13.73
C GLY A 120 4.60 -18.49 14.10
N LYS A 121 5.35 -18.04 13.10
CA LYS A 121 6.39 -17.00 13.26
C LYS A 121 6.11 -15.71 12.48
N MET A 122 5.09 -15.71 11.62
CA MET A 122 4.74 -14.53 10.81
C MET A 122 4.16 -13.42 11.72
N PRO A 123 4.73 -12.21 11.75
CA PRO A 123 4.20 -11.12 12.55
C PRO A 123 2.87 -10.60 11.98
N PRO A 124 2.03 -9.94 12.79
CA PRO A 124 0.86 -9.21 12.31
C PRO A 124 1.28 -7.95 11.55
N PHE A 125 0.53 -7.57 10.51
CA PHE A 125 0.79 -6.36 9.73
C PHE A 125 -0.31 -5.30 9.81
N LYS A 126 -1.42 -5.56 10.52
CA LYS A 126 -2.57 -4.64 10.59
C LYS A 126 -2.24 -3.21 11.07
N ASP A 127 -1.19 -3.05 11.87
CA ASP A 127 -0.76 -1.76 12.44
C ASP A 127 0.49 -1.20 11.71
N HIS A 128 0.96 -1.90 10.67
CA HIS A 128 2.19 -1.57 9.93
C HIS A 128 1.94 -1.28 8.45
N LEU A 129 0.88 -1.86 7.87
CA LEU A 129 0.49 -1.72 6.48
C LEU A 129 -0.97 -1.26 6.41
N SER A 130 -1.27 -0.39 5.46
CA SER A 130 -2.64 -0.03 5.11
C SER A 130 -3.41 -1.22 4.53
N GLU A 131 -4.75 -1.11 4.54
CA GLU A 131 -5.61 -2.11 3.91
C GLU A 131 -5.26 -2.36 2.44
N GLU A 132 -4.97 -1.26 1.71
CA GLU A 132 -4.63 -1.28 0.29
C GLU A 132 -3.31 -1.98 0.02
N GLU A 133 -2.28 -1.74 0.84
CA GLU A 133 -1.00 -2.44 0.77
C GLU A 133 -1.17 -3.93 1.05
N ILE A 134 -1.97 -4.31 2.06
CA ILE A 134 -2.21 -5.71 2.41
C ILE A 134 -2.92 -6.44 1.26
N ILE A 135 -3.96 -5.84 0.68
CA ILE A 135 -4.66 -6.41 -0.48
C ILE A 135 -3.70 -6.52 -1.67
N SER A 136 -2.85 -5.51 -1.89
CA SER A 136 -1.89 -5.47 -2.98
C SER A 136 -0.79 -6.54 -2.82
N VAL A 137 -0.34 -6.84 -1.60
CA VAL A 137 0.57 -7.97 -1.31
C VAL A 137 -0.06 -9.30 -1.74
N VAL A 138 -1.38 -9.48 -1.53
CA VAL A 138 -2.09 -10.68 -1.99
C VAL A 138 -2.16 -10.73 -3.52
N ALA A 139 -2.49 -9.60 -4.18
CA ALA A 139 -2.45 -9.50 -5.63
C ALA A 139 -1.07 -9.86 -6.19
N TYR A 140 0.01 -9.38 -5.57
CA TYR A 140 1.38 -9.63 -6.00
C TYR A 140 1.74 -11.11 -5.97
N PHE A 141 1.54 -11.84 -4.86
CA PHE A 141 1.91 -13.26 -4.86
C PHE A 141 0.97 -14.09 -5.76
N GLN A 142 -0.30 -13.69 -5.92
CA GLN A 142 -1.22 -14.34 -6.84
C GLN A 142 -0.86 -14.10 -8.31
N ASN A 143 -0.04 -13.10 -8.63
CA ASN A 143 0.48 -12.86 -9.98
C ASN A 143 1.40 -13.99 -10.46
N PHE A 144 1.95 -14.79 -9.54
CA PHE A 144 2.75 -15.97 -9.89
C PHE A 144 1.92 -17.24 -10.05
N TRP A 145 0.62 -17.20 -9.73
CA TRP A 145 -0.25 -18.36 -9.90
C TRP A 145 -0.50 -18.60 -11.38
N ARG A 146 -0.20 -19.81 -11.84
CA ARG A 146 -0.64 -20.28 -13.16
C ARG A 146 -2.16 -20.19 -13.28
N ASP A 147 -2.64 -20.05 -14.51
CA ASP A 147 -4.06 -19.90 -14.79
C ASP A 147 -4.88 -21.07 -14.24
N GLU A 148 -4.38 -22.30 -14.27
CA GLU A 148 -5.12 -23.46 -13.73
C GLU A 148 -5.33 -23.35 -12.21
N ILE A 149 -4.33 -22.85 -11.48
CA ILE A 149 -4.42 -22.62 -10.03
C ILE A 149 -5.37 -21.47 -9.73
N TYR A 150 -5.28 -20.38 -10.49
CA TYR A 150 -6.18 -19.24 -10.34
C TYR A 150 -7.64 -19.63 -10.60
N GLN A 151 -7.91 -20.41 -11.66
CA GLN A 151 -9.26 -20.89 -11.95
C GLN A 151 -9.77 -21.85 -10.86
N ALA A 152 -8.94 -22.75 -10.35
CA ALA A 152 -9.30 -23.61 -9.22
C ALA A 152 -9.64 -22.81 -7.96
N TRP A 153 -8.92 -21.71 -7.69
CA TRP A 153 -9.21 -20.78 -6.61
C TRP A 153 -10.56 -20.07 -6.79
N ILE A 154 -10.84 -19.57 -8.00
CA ILE A 154 -12.14 -18.94 -8.32
C ILE A 154 -13.29 -19.94 -8.09
N GLN A 155 -13.18 -21.17 -8.61
CA GLN A 155 -14.20 -22.21 -8.46
C GLN A 155 -14.49 -22.58 -7.00
N ARG A 156 -13.53 -22.36 -6.10
CA ARG A 156 -13.65 -22.62 -4.66
C ARG A 156 -14.20 -21.41 -3.88
N GLY A 157 -14.63 -20.36 -4.56
CA GLY A 157 -15.12 -19.15 -3.93
C GLY A 157 -13.98 -18.22 -3.51
N GLY A 158 -12.93 -18.12 -4.32
CA GLY A 158 -11.77 -17.28 -4.03
C GLY A 158 -12.11 -15.84 -3.67
N LEU A 159 -13.19 -15.28 -4.21
CA LEU A 159 -13.63 -13.91 -3.96
C LEU A 159 -14.69 -13.77 -2.85
N ASN A 160 -15.03 -14.86 -2.15
CA ASN A 160 -16.07 -14.88 -1.11
C ASN A 160 -15.58 -14.37 0.26
#